data_AF-A0A8T5NTY3-F1
#
_entry.id   AF-A0A8T5NTY3-F1
#
_cell.length_a   1.000
_cell.length_b   1.000
_cell.length_c   1.000
_cell.angle_alpha   90.00
_cell.angle_beta   90.00
_cell.angle_gamma   90.00
#
_symmetry.space_group_name_H-M   'P 1'
#
loop_
_entity.id
_entity.type
_entity.pdbx_description
1 polymer ?
#
loop_
_entity_poly.entity_id
_entity_poly.type
_entity_poly.pdbx_seq_one_letter_code
_entity_poly.pdbx_strand_id
1 'polypeptide(L)'
;YKGRFDKRELFISKGDLLSIAVTDFHKGEPTIGKCLAFYFTNKDGKINRAAFELPYPKQWVDAIKFYSESENKKIPIREEYIE
;
A
#
# COMPACT_ATOMS: atom_id res chain seq x y z
N TYR A 1 -2.93 1.06 -12.33
CA TYR A 1 -2.96 -0.36 -12.73
C TYR A 1 -4.36 -0.89 -12.46
N LYS A 2 -5.08 -1.44 -13.44
CA LYS A 2 -6.51 -1.80 -13.32
C LYS A 2 -6.68 -3.31 -13.38
N GLY A 3 -6.52 -3.99 -12.24
CA GLY A 3 -6.82 -5.42 -12.10
C GLY A 3 -8.31 -5.63 -11.83
N ARG A 4 -9.10 -5.97 -12.86
CA ARG A 4 -10.52 -6.34 -12.73
C ARG A 4 -10.63 -7.85 -12.46
N PHE A 5 -10.34 -8.28 -11.25
CA PHE A 5 -10.91 -9.51 -10.71
C PHE A 5 -11.89 -9.08 -9.62
N ASP A 6 -13.18 -9.41 -9.78
CA ASP A 6 -14.23 -9.18 -8.77
C ASP A 6 -14.62 -7.71 -8.44
N LYS A 7 -14.41 -6.75 -9.36
CA LYS A 7 -14.73 -5.31 -9.15
C LYS A 7 -14.09 -4.68 -7.89
N ARG A 8 -13.04 -5.28 -7.35
CA ARG A 8 -12.33 -4.77 -6.17
C ARG A 8 -11.38 -3.65 -6.57
N GLU A 9 -11.92 -2.44 -6.67
CA GLU A 9 -11.16 -1.22 -6.88
C GLU A 9 -11.04 -0.46 -5.57
N LEU A 10 -9.83 -0.05 -5.23
CA LEU A 10 -9.57 0.85 -4.11
C LEU A 10 -9.06 2.17 -4.63
N PHE A 11 -9.81 3.23 -4.38
CA PHE A 11 -9.38 4.59 -4.65
C PHE A 11 -8.95 5.24 -3.33
N ILE A 12 -7.68 5.64 -3.25
CA ILE A 12 -7.11 6.39 -2.13
C ILE A 12 -6.74 7.76 -2.67
N SER A 13 -7.29 8.83 -2.09
CA SER A 13 -6.89 10.18 -2.47
C SER A 13 -5.45 10.45 -2.02
N LYS A 14 -4.72 11.30 -2.75
CA LYS A 14 -3.34 11.66 -2.40
C LYS A 14 -3.20 12.34 -1.03
N GLY A 15 -4.28 12.90 -0.47
CA GLY A 15 -4.28 13.53 0.86
C GLY A 15 -4.50 12.53 1.98
N ASP A 16 -5.11 11.39 1.66
CA ASP A 16 -5.52 10.39 2.66
C ASP A 16 -4.50 9.27 2.83
N LEU A 17 -3.53 9.13 1.92
CA LEU A 17 -2.47 8.14 2.02
C LEU A 17 -1.44 8.53 3.10
N LEU A 18 -1.30 7.69 4.12
CA LEU A 18 -0.46 7.94 5.29
C LEU A 18 0.92 7.29 5.15
N SER A 19 0.96 6.03 4.71
CA SER A 19 2.22 5.29 4.53
C SER A 19 2.02 4.03 3.70
N ILE A 20 3.12 3.46 3.23
CA ILE A 20 3.16 2.18 2.52
C ILE A 20 4.09 1.22 3.27
N ALA A 21 3.73 -0.04 3.34
CA ALA A 21 4.57 -1.09 3.89
C ALA A 21 4.76 -2.24 2.91
N VAL A 22 5.98 -2.76 2.81
CA VAL A 22 6.22 -4.10 2.23
C VAL A 22 6.02 -5.11 3.35
N THR A 23 5.16 -6.11 3.12
CA THR A 23 4.74 -7.04 4.18
C THR A 23 4.49 -8.44 3.64
N ASP A 24 4.51 -9.45 4.50
CA ASP A 24 4.14 -10.84 4.20
C ASP A 24 2.86 -11.26 4.94
N PHE A 25 2.07 -10.30 5.43
CA PHE A 25 0.82 -10.60 6.14
C PHE A 25 -0.31 -9.58 5.94
N HIS A 26 -1.54 -10.05 6.12
CA HIS A 26 -2.74 -9.22 6.14
C HIS A 26 -3.79 -9.72 7.12
N LYS A 27 -4.28 -8.81 7.98
CA LYS A 27 -5.27 -9.09 9.05
C LYS A 27 -4.84 -10.18 10.03
N GLY A 28 -3.54 -10.22 10.35
CA GLY A 28 -2.95 -11.20 11.27
C GLY A 28 -2.58 -12.53 10.63
N GLU A 29 -2.90 -12.73 9.35
CA GLU A 29 -2.62 -13.98 8.64
C GLU A 29 -1.47 -13.78 7.64
N PRO A 30 -0.56 -14.76 7.51
CA PRO A 30 0.46 -14.75 6.45
C PRO A 30 -0.18 -14.74 5.06
N THR A 31 0.47 -14.05 4.12
CA THR A 31 0.10 -14.05 2.70
C THR A 31 0.99 -15.01 1.90
N ILE A 32 0.53 -15.43 0.71
CA ILE A 32 1.27 -16.42 -0.10
C ILE A 32 2.60 -15.82 -0.59
N GLY A 33 2.62 -14.51 -0.82
CA GLY A 33 3.82 -13.77 -1.18
C GLY A 33 3.89 -12.41 -0.50
N LYS A 34 4.92 -11.63 -0.84
CA LYS A 34 5.04 -10.25 -0.37
C LYS A 34 3.94 -9.37 -0.96
N CYS A 35 3.32 -8.58 -0.10
CA CYS A 35 2.32 -7.59 -0.40
C CYS A 35 2.87 -6.17 -0.28
N LEU A 36 2.18 -5.23 -0.93
CA LEU A 36 2.21 -3.82 -0.56
C LEU A 36 0.95 -3.48 0.24
N ALA A 37 1.15 -3.08 1.48
CA ALA A 37 0.11 -2.55 2.34
C ALA A 37 0.07 -1.03 2.27
N PHE A 38 -1.12 -0.48 2.07
CA PHE A 38 -1.42 0.94 2.05
C PHE A 38 -2.19 1.30 3.31
N TYR A 39 -1.65 2.23 4.09
CA TYR A 39 -2.33 2.82 5.24
C TYR A 39 -2.90 4.16 4.83
N PHE A 40 -4.20 4.35 5.05
CA PHE A 40 -4.89 5.55 4.61
C PHE A 40 -6.05 5.90 5.53
N THR A 41 -6.45 7.17 5.53
CA THR A 41 -7.68 7.62 6.19
C THR A 41 -8.88 7.32 5.29
N ASN A 42 -9.89 6.62 5.81
CA ASN A 42 -11.13 6.35 5.07
C ASN A 42 -12.11 7.54 5.15
N LYS A 43 -13.28 7.41 4.50
CA LYS A 43 -14.33 8.45 4.50
C LYS A 43 -14.88 8.79 5.88
N ASP A 44 -14.75 7.88 6.86
CA ASP A 44 -15.19 8.09 8.23
C ASP A 44 -14.10 8.72 9.11
N GLY A 45 -12.96 9.12 8.53
CA GLY A 45 -11.81 9.65 9.27
C GLY A 45 -10.99 8.58 10.02
N LYS A 46 -11.25 7.30 9.79
CA LYS A 46 -10.55 6.19 10.45
C LYS A 46 -9.38 5.69 9.62
N ILE A 47 -8.29 5.32 10.29
CA ILE A 47 -7.15 4.66 9.64
C ILE A 47 -7.58 3.27 9.18
N ASN A 48 -7.33 2.98 7.91
CA ASN A 48 -7.61 1.70 7.27
C ASN A 48 -6.35 1.15 6.61
N ARG A 49 -6.38 -0.15 6.30
CA ARG A 49 -5.27 -0.88 5.70
C ARG A 49 -5.78 -1.76 4.57
N ALA A 50 -5.20 -1.60 3.38
CA ALA A 50 -5.42 -2.51 2.26
C ALA A 50 -4.09 -3.09 1.81
N ALA A 51 -4.02 -4.41 1.60
CA ALA A 51 -2.84 -5.07 1.09
C ALA A 51 -3.12 -5.67 -0.29
N PHE A 52 -2.15 -5.53 -1.19
CA PHE A 52 -2.19 -6.12 -2.53
C PHE A 52 -0.96 -6.99 -2.71
N GLU A 53 -1.18 -8.27 -3.02
CA GLU A 53 -0.12 -9.14 -3.51
C GLU A 53 0.33 -8.63 -4.87
N LEU A 54 1.58 -8.15 -4.94
CA LEU A 54 2.16 -7.59 -6.14
C LEU A 54 3.53 -8.24 -6.38
N PRO A 55 3.81 -8.69 -7.61
CA PRO A 55 5.15 -9.16 -7.94
C PRO A 55 6.14 -7.99 -7.86
N TYR A 56 7.36 -8.30 -7.41
CA TYR A 56 8.46 -7.33 -7.29
C TYR A 56 8.09 -6.07 -6.48
N PRO A 57 7.68 -6.18 -5.21
CA PRO A 57 7.17 -5.07 -4.40
C PRO A 57 8.16 -3.89 -4.30
N LYS A 58 9.47 -4.17 -4.34
CA LYS A 58 10.52 -3.14 -4.35
C LYS A 58 10.41 -2.19 -5.55
N GLN A 59 10.15 -2.71 -6.76
CA GLN A 59 10.05 -1.87 -7.96
C GLN A 59 8.87 -0.91 -7.88
N TRP A 60 7.74 -1.39 -7.33
CA TRP A 60 6.57 -0.56 -7.09
C TRP A 60 6.84 0.53 -6.06
N VAL A 61 7.50 0.18 -4.95
CA VAL A 61 7.91 1.13 -3.90
C VAL A 61 8.82 2.21 -4.48
N ASP A 62 9.84 1.83 -5.26
CA ASP A 62 10.78 2.76 -5.86
C ASP A 62 10.08 3.70 -6.86
N ALA A 63 9.15 3.18 -7.67
CA ALA A 63 8.34 4.01 -8.55
C ALA A 63 7.46 5.00 -7.78
N ILE A 64 6.79 4.55 -6.71
CA ILE A 64 5.93 5.42 -5.89
C ILE A 64 6.77 6.51 -5.21
N LYS A 65 7.96 6.17 -4.69
CA LYS A 65 8.91 7.14 -4.13
C LYS A 65 9.24 8.21 -5.15
N PHE A 66 9.74 7.80 -6.32
CA PHE A 66 10.15 8.70 -7.39
C PHE A 66 9.04 9.70 -7.76
N TYR A 67 7.81 9.22 -7.96
CA TYR A 67 6.69 10.11 -8.28
C TYR A 67 6.29 11.01 -7.11
N SER A 68 6.28 10.50 -5.87
CA SER A 68 5.94 11.31 -4.70
C SER A 68 6.94 12.44 -4.43
N GLU A 69 8.24 12.16 -4.57
CA GLU A 69 9.32 13.13 -4.40
C GLU A 69 9.29 14.21 -5.49
N SER A 70 8.92 13.86 -6.73
CA SER A 70 8.73 14.83 -7.81
C SER A 70 7.59 15.84 -7.52
N GLU A 71 6.64 15.47 -6.67
CA GLU A 71 5.54 16.33 -6.21
C GLU A 71 5.82 16.98 -4.84
N ASN A 72 7.06 16.91 -4.36
CA ASN A 72 7.50 17.42 -3.05
C ASN A 72 6.73 16.82 -1.86
N LYS A 73 6.20 15.60 -2.03
CA LYS A 73 5.52 14.82 -0.99
C LYS A 73 6.36 13.62 -0.59
N LYS A 74 6.71 13.51 0.69
CA LYS A 74 7.39 12.32 1.22
C LYS A 74 6.34 11.36 1.77
N ILE A 75 6.18 10.21 1.12
CA ILE A 75 5.35 9.12 1.63
C ILE A 75 6.25 8.19 2.46
N PRO A 76 5.98 8.01 3.77
CA PRO A 76 6.73 7.07 4.59
C PRO A 76 6.58 5.64 4.05
N ILE A 77 7.70 4.95 3.91
CA ILE A 77 7.77 3.56 3.45
C ILE A 77 8.53 2.74 4.48
N ARG A 78 7.97 1.59 4.85
CA ARG A 78 8.52 0.68 5.85
C ARG A 78 8.41 -0.79 5.42
N GLU A 79 9.04 -1.67 6.19
CA GLU A 79 8.85 -3.12 6.09
C GLU A 79 8.15 -3.61 7.36
N GLU A 80 7.23 -4.57 7.21
CA GLU A 80 6.45 -5.16 8.29
C GLU A 80 6.49 -6.69 8.16
N TYR A 81 6.90 -7.39 9.21
CA TYR A 81 6.96 -8.86 9.26
C TYR A 81 6.13 -9.34 10.45
N ILE A 82 5.51 -10.53 10.37
CA ILE A 82 4.98 -11.20 11.57
C ILE A 82 6.19 -11.71 12.38
N GLU A 83 6.23 -11.36 13.66
CA GLU A 83 7.16 -11.95 14.65
C GLU A 83 6.77 -13.39 15.00
#